data_AF-E4XND6-F1
#
_entry.id   AF-E4XND6-F1
#
_cell.length_a   1.000
_cell.length_b   1.000
_cell.length_c   1.000
_cell.angle_alpha   90.00
_cell.angle_beta   90.00
_cell.angle_gamma   90.00
#
_symmetry.space_group_name_H-M   'P 1'
#
loop_
_entity.id
_entity.type
_entity.pdbx_description
1 polymer ?
#
loop_
_entity_poly.entity_id
_entity_poly.type
_entity_poly.pdbx_seq_one_letter_code
_entity_poly.pdbx_strand_id
1 'polypeptide(L)'
;MAQYNKNLKMGKAGLQVINAGFSKTGTKSMNAILEQLGFNVCDSPEAIYRHWEDWEKVANGEKPNEVLQKLFGKGNPDEYTACVDLPHNAYWELLLKQFPDAKVILVLRDEDKWASSVHKHLAVEREQFQEMMWWRLHGGIYRWIFNHSSRAMSLYMDWIRPLLIGPEARNFYGENMDILRLKYRMHNQYVMNNCPKDKLLVWRIEDGWEPICKFLGKPVPEGPLPHKNRMGGVIQELAESVDYQAMVRKQTTSIVLRMSIIAGLAYGWCKGLVQPHLQVEESMPLNWKIIAATVLFLVTMRKL
;
A
#
# COMPACT_ATOMS: atom_id res chain seq x y z
N MET A 1 36.75 32.74 0.06
CA MET A 1 35.27 32.68 -0.12
C MET A 1 34.85 31.24 0.14
N ALA A 2 34.74 30.88 1.40
CA ALA A 2 33.52 30.89 2.21
C ALA A 2 32.97 29.45 2.34
N GLN A 3 33.75 28.63 3.04
CA GLN A 3 33.32 27.77 4.15
C GLN A 3 31.81 27.51 4.23
N TYR A 4 31.28 26.69 3.32
CA TYR A 4 29.88 26.28 3.35
C TYR A 4 29.73 25.08 4.29
N ASN A 5 29.49 25.40 5.57
CA ASN A 5 28.89 24.58 6.63
C ASN A 5 29.24 23.08 6.69
N LYS A 6 30.33 22.79 7.40
CA LYS A 6 30.35 21.69 8.38
C LYS A 6 29.16 21.89 9.35
N ASN A 7 28.28 20.89 9.47
CA ASN A 7 27.23 20.70 10.50
C ASN A 7 25.76 20.97 10.09
N LEU A 8 25.28 20.34 9.02
CA LEU A 8 23.97 19.71 9.05
C LEU A 8 24.15 18.22 8.75
N LYS A 9 24.44 17.43 9.79
CA LYS A 9 24.39 15.97 9.66
C LYS A 9 22.92 15.57 9.55
N MET A 10 22.37 15.55 8.34
CA MET A 10 21.14 14.80 8.06
C MET A 10 21.35 13.36 8.59
N GLY A 11 20.45 12.94 9.48
CA GLY A 11 20.70 11.90 10.48
C GLY A 11 21.14 10.55 9.89
N LYS A 12 22.27 10.04 10.36
CA LYS A 12 22.79 8.69 10.08
C LYS A 12 21.91 7.58 10.72
N ALA A 13 20.58 7.50 10.52
CA ALA A 13 19.74 6.56 11.31
C ALA A 13 18.25 6.31 10.96
N GLY A 14 17.74 6.48 9.74
CA GLY A 14 16.32 6.16 9.44
C GLY A 14 15.58 7.23 8.64
N LEU A 15 14.26 7.36 8.84
CA LEU A 15 13.38 8.26 8.08
C LEU A 15 13.81 9.73 8.20
N GLN A 16 13.96 10.40 7.05
CA GLN A 16 14.38 11.79 6.95
C GLN A 16 13.31 12.67 6.31
N VAL A 17 12.51 12.13 5.38
CA VAL A 17 11.48 12.89 4.65
C VAL A 17 10.15 12.15 4.64
N ILE A 18 9.09 12.85 5.01
CA ILE A 18 7.71 12.38 4.95
C ILE A 18 6.97 13.25 3.95
N ASN A 19 6.51 12.68 2.84
CA ASN A 19 5.58 13.38 1.96
C ASN A 19 4.14 13.16 2.45
N ALA A 20 3.57 14.22 3.04
CA ALA A 20 2.19 14.26 3.48
C ALA A 20 1.22 14.67 2.36
N GLY A 21 1.68 14.84 1.12
CA GLY A 21 0.83 15.12 -0.03
C GLY A 21 -0.22 14.03 -0.28
N PHE A 22 -1.43 14.44 -0.63
CA PHE A 22 -2.50 13.52 -1.02
C PHE A 22 -2.11 12.74 -2.29
N SER A 23 -2.64 11.54 -2.50
CA SER A 23 -2.39 10.82 -3.76
C SER A 23 -2.88 11.67 -4.95
N LYS A 24 -2.22 11.53 -6.10
CA LYS A 24 -2.48 12.32 -7.33
C LYS A 24 -2.12 13.82 -7.24
N THR A 25 -1.37 14.27 -6.24
CA THR A 25 -0.74 15.61 -6.23
C THR A 25 0.64 15.64 -6.90
N GLY A 26 1.08 14.53 -7.48
CA GLY A 26 2.41 14.39 -8.10
C GLY A 26 3.34 13.44 -7.35
N THR A 27 2.82 12.46 -6.61
CA THR A 27 3.59 11.52 -5.77
C THR A 27 4.69 10.77 -6.53
N LYS A 28 4.46 10.34 -7.77
CA LYS A 28 5.50 9.72 -8.61
C LYS A 28 6.60 10.69 -9.05
N SER A 29 6.26 11.94 -9.34
CA SER A 29 7.26 12.99 -9.57
C SER A 29 8.03 13.27 -8.29
N MET A 30 7.34 13.33 -7.14
CA MET A 30 7.95 13.52 -5.83
C MET A 30 8.91 12.38 -5.47
N ASN A 31 8.55 11.14 -5.78
CA ASN A 31 9.43 9.98 -5.65
C ASN A 31 10.74 10.22 -6.42
N ALA A 32 10.64 10.48 -7.74
CA ALA A 32 11.81 10.75 -8.57
C ALA A 32 12.64 11.96 -8.12
N ILE A 33 11.98 13.02 -7.63
CA ILE A 33 12.65 14.20 -7.04
C ILE A 33 13.49 13.78 -5.83
N LEU A 34 12.92 13.00 -4.91
CA LEU A 34 13.62 12.55 -3.70
C LEU A 34 14.76 11.58 -4.04
N GLU A 35 14.55 10.66 -4.98
CA GLU A 35 15.61 9.78 -5.50
C GLU A 35 16.78 10.59 -6.07
N GLN A 36 16.50 11.61 -6.88
CA GLN A 36 17.52 12.49 -7.45
C GLN A 36 18.26 13.31 -6.38
N LEU A 37 17.62 13.60 -5.25
CA LEU A 37 18.25 14.25 -4.08
C LEU A 37 18.99 13.25 -3.17
N GLY A 38 19.06 11.97 -3.56
CA GLY A 38 19.80 10.92 -2.87
C GLY A 38 19.06 10.31 -1.68
N PHE A 39 17.72 10.34 -1.70
CA PHE A 39 16.90 9.59 -0.75
C PHE A 39 16.49 8.25 -1.34
N ASN A 40 16.33 7.26 -0.48
CA ASN A 40 15.75 5.98 -0.82
C ASN A 40 14.28 5.97 -0.36
N VAL A 41 13.36 5.79 -1.29
CA VAL A 41 11.94 6.12 -1.11
C VAL A 41 11.11 4.84 -0.98
N CYS A 42 10.29 4.76 0.06
CA CYS A 42 9.18 3.82 0.14
C CYS A 42 7.93 4.48 -0.47
N ASP A 43 7.43 3.96 -1.58
CA ASP A 43 6.21 4.41 -2.26
C ASP A 43 5.06 3.42 -1.96
N SER A 44 3.87 3.72 -2.48
CA SER A 44 2.67 2.91 -2.23
C SER A 44 2.79 1.45 -2.68
N PRO A 45 3.39 1.11 -3.85
CA PRO A 45 3.61 -0.28 -4.24
C PRO A 45 4.42 -1.10 -3.23
N GLU A 46 5.54 -0.57 -2.74
CA GLU A 46 6.38 -1.26 -1.75
C GLU A 46 5.60 -1.45 -0.45
N ALA A 47 4.86 -0.42 -0.01
CA ALA A 47 4.00 -0.52 1.17
C ALA A 47 2.91 -1.59 1.03
N ILE A 48 2.28 -1.71 -0.15
CA ILE A 48 1.14 -2.62 -0.40
C ILE A 48 1.59 -4.04 -0.76
N TYR A 49 2.72 -4.25 -1.44
CA TYR A 49 3.09 -5.58 -1.93
C TYR A 49 4.22 -6.22 -1.13
N ARG A 50 5.16 -5.42 -0.63
CA ARG A 50 6.28 -5.91 0.19
C ARG A 50 5.93 -5.88 1.68
N HIS A 51 5.37 -4.75 2.15
CA HIS A 51 5.21 -4.46 3.58
C HIS A 51 3.77 -4.57 4.08
N TRP A 52 2.88 -5.27 3.37
CA TRP A 52 1.46 -5.31 3.72
C TRP A 52 1.19 -5.90 5.11
N GLU A 53 1.95 -6.90 5.55
CA GLU A 53 1.81 -7.49 6.90
C GLU A 53 2.18 -6.48 8.00
N ASP A 54 3.17 -5.63 7.73
CA ASP A 54 3.59 -4.59 8.65
C ASP A 54 2.54 -3.48 8.71
N TRP A 55 2.02 -3.03 7.57
CA TRP A 55 0.97 -2.03 7.53
C TRP A 55 -0.39 -2.53 8.04
N GLU A 56 -0.70 -3.82 7.91
CA GLU A 56 -1.86 -4.45 8.54
C GLU A 56 -1.76 -4.40 10.08
N LYS A 57 -0.58 -4.65 10.64
CA LYS A 57 -0.34 -4.48 12.09
C LYS A 57 -0.50 -3.04 12.54
N VAL A 58 0.07 -2.08 11.77
CA VAL A 58 -0.08 -0.64 12.08
C VAL A 58 -1.56 -0.24 12.06
N ALA A 59 -2.31 -0.70 11.05
CA ALA A 59 -3.74 -0.49 10.92
C ALA A 59 -4.51 -1.07 12.12
N ASN A 60 -4.20 -2.28 12.57
CA ASN A 60 -4.83 -2.91 13.72
C ASN A 60 -4.34 -2.37 15.08
N GLY A 61 -3.41 -1.40 15.10
CA GLY A 61 -2.83 -0.88 16.34
C GLY A 61 -1.88 -1.86 17.05
N GLU A 62 -1.42 -2.89 16.35
CA GLU A 62 -0.51 -3.90 16.87
C GLU A 62 0.92 -3.36 16.90
N LYS A 63 1.27 -2.70 18.02
CA LYS A 63 2.62 -2.15 18.28
C LYS A 63 3.15 -1.27 17.13
N PRO A 64 2.39 -0.24 16.70
CA PRO A 64 2.72 0.55 15.51
C PRO A 64 4.13 1.16 15.56
N ASN A 65 4.58 1.61 16.73
CA ASN A 65 5.92 2.19 16.89
C ASN A 65 7.05 1.19 16.61
N GLU A 66 6.91 -0.07 17.06
CA GLU A 66 7.90 -1.12 16.79
C GLU A 66 7.96 -1.43 15.28
N VAL A 67 6.79 -1.48 14.63
CA VAL A 67 6.69 -1.71 13.20
C VAL A 67 7.29 -0.55 12.39
N LEU A 68 6.99 0.69 12.76
CA LEU A 68 7.57 1.86 12.09
C LEU A 68 9.09 1.93 12.27
N GLN A 69 9.62 1.54 13.43
CA GLN A 69 11.06 1.41 13.63
C GLN A 69 11.69 0.31 12.77
N LYS A 70 11.00 -0.83 12.60
CA LYS A 70 11.44 -1.87 11.66
C LYS A 70 11.50 -1.34 10.21
N LEU A 71 10.47 -0.62 9.78
CA LEU A 71 10.34 -0.15 8.39
C LEU A 71 11.27 1.02 8.07
N PHE A 72 11.41 1.97 8.99
CA PHE A 72 12.08 3.23 8.71
C PHE A 72 13.13 3.64 9.75
N GLY A 73 13.41 2.79 10.74
CA GLY A 73 14.44 3.04 11.73
C GLY A 73 15.86 2.88 11.17
N LYS A 74 16.84 3.06 12.06
CA LYS A 74 18.24 2.90 11.73
C LYS A 74 18.54 1.46 11.35
N GLY A 75 19.13 1.25 10.18
CA GLY A 75 19.45 -0.09 9.71
C GLY A 75 18.21 -0.90 9.30
N ASN A 76 17.11 -0.22 8.95
CA ASN A 76 16.00 -0.89 8.28
C ASN A 76 16.52 -1.62 7.03
N PRO A 77 16.00 -2.82 6.72
CA PRO A 77 16.60 -3.72 5.74
C PRO A 77 16.54 -3.20 4.30
N ASP A 78 15.60 -2.32 4.01
CA ASP A 78 15.41 -1.71 2.70
C ASP A 78 16.09 -0.33 2.58
N GLU A 79 16.80 0.13 3.62
CA GLU A 79 17.49 1.42 3.71
C GLU A 79 16.62 2.65 3.39
N TYR A 80 15.32 2.59 3.66
CA TYR A 80 14.41 3.72 3.42
C TYR A 80 14.79 4.93 4.27
N THR A 81 14.81 6.08 3.59
CA THR A 81 15.08 7.40 4.18
C THR A 81 14.00 8.42 3.83
N ALA A 82 13.09 8.08 2.92
CA ALA A 82 11.91 8.88 2.64
C ALA A 82 10.68 7.99 2.38
N CYS A 83 9.49 8.56 2.54
CA CYS A 83 8.24 7.88 2.22
C CYS A 83 7.28 8.81 1.49
N VAL A 84 6.54 8.25 0.53
CA VAL A 84 5.58 8.99 -0.29
C VAL A 84 4.28 8.21 -0.48
N ASP A 85 3.22 8.97 -0.78
CA ASP A 85 1.91 8.41 -1.08
C ASP A 85 1.33 7.58 0.09
N LEU A 86 0.28 6.81 -0.18
CA LEU A 86 -0.37 5.96 0.82
C LEU A 86 0.47 4.73 1.15
N PRO A 87 0.41 4.24 2.40
CA PRO A 87 -0.36 4.77 3.53
C PRO A 87 0.34 5.93 4.27
N HIS A 88 1.58 6.25 3.90
CA HIS A 88 2.47 7.16 4.64
C HIS A 88 1.87 8.55 4.87
N ASN A 89 1.24 9.13 3.85
CA ASN A 89 0.61 10.44 3.95
C ASN A 89 -0.52 10.50 4.98
N ALA A 90 -1.29 9.41 5.17
CA ALA A 90 -2.34 9.33 6.19
C ALA A 90 -1.74 9.20 7.60
N TYR A 91 -0.57 8.58 7.73
CA TYR A 91 0.15 8.39 8.99
C TYR A 91 1.26 9.43 9.22
N TRP A 92 1.26 10.55 8.51
CA TRP A 92 2.35 11.53 8.57
C TRP A 92 2.65 12.00 10.01
N GLU A 93 1.62 12.18 10.84
CA GLU A 93 1.74 12.62 12.23
C GLU A 93 2.36 11.53 13.12
N LEU A 94 1.91 10.29 12.94
CA LEU A 94 2.47 9.12 13.63
C LEU A 94 3.94 8.90 13.25
N LEU A 95 4.25 9.03 11.97
CA LEU A 95 5.61 8.96 11.44
C LEU A 95 6.49 10.08 12.01
N LEU A 96 6.01 11.33 12.02
CA LEU A 96 6.77 12.46 12.58
C LEU A 96 6.97 12.32 14.08
N LYS A 97 5.97 11.83 14.81
CA LYS A 97 6.11 11.52 16.24
C LYS A 97 7.17 10.46 16.51
N GLN A 98 7.25 9.44 15.66
CA GLN A 98 8.24 8.37 15.77
C GLN A 98 9.64 8.80 15.31
N PHE A 99 9.71 9.70 14.33
CA PHE A 99 10.93 10.22 13.72
C PHE A 99 10.95 11.76 13.79
N PRO A 100 11.16 12.35 14.98
CA PRO A 100 11.02 13.80 15.19
C PRO A 100 12.03 14.64 14.41
N ASP A 101 13.13 14.04 13.95
CA ASP A 101 14.13 14.69 13.12
C ASP A 101 13.73 14.78 11.64
N ALA A 102 12.74 14.00 11.21
CA ALA A 102 12.26 14.00 9.84
C ALA A 102 11.61 15.35 9.48
N LYS A 103 11.63 15.66 8.18
CA LYS A 103 10.96 16.82 7.59
C LYS A 103 9.72 16.38 6.85
N VAL A 104 8.67 17.19 6.91
CA VAL A 104 7.39 16.96 6.25
C VAL A 104 7.27 17.87 5.04
N ILE A 105 6.92 17.29 3.90
CA ILE A 105 6.61 18.02 2.66
C ILE A 105 5.12 17.80 2.36
N LEU A 106 4.36 18.88 2.26
CA LEU A 106 2.97 18.87 1.81
C LEU A 106 2.92 19.39 0.38
N VAL A 107 2.77 18.47 -0.58
CA VAL A 107 2.61 18.82 -1.99
C VAL A 107 1.16 19.22 -2.27
N LEU A 108 0.96 20.47 -2.67
CA LEU A 108 -0.34 21.02 -3.06
C LEU A 108 -0.51 21.00 -4.58
N ARG A 109 -1.76 20.85 -5.00
CA ARG A 109 -2.21 20.95 -6.39
C ARG A 109 -3.52 21.71 -6.42
N ASP A 110 -3.80 22.38 -7.53
CA ASP A 110 -5.13 22.93 -7.78
C ASP A 110 -6.21 21.84 -7.60
N GLU A 111 -7.25 22.16 -6.85
CA GLU A 111 -8.25 21.19 -6.40
C GLU A 111 -9.00 20.55 -7.57
N ASP A 112 -9.39 21.34 -8.58
CA ASP A 112 -10.15 20.84 -9.72
C ASP A 112 -9.28 19.97 -10.63
N LYS A 113 -8.03 20.38 -10.85
CA LYS A 113 -7.06 19.54 -11.56
C LYS A 113 -6.78 18.24 -10.80
N TRP A 114 -6.65 18.30 -9.48
CA TRP A 114 -6.43 17.14 -8.62
C TRP A 114 -7.63 16.18 -8.71
N ALA A 115 -8.84 16.67 -8.50
CA ALA A 115 -10.05 15.85 -8.51
C ALA A 115 -10.31 15.20 -9.87
N SER A 116 -10.09 15.94 -10.97
CA SER A 116 -10.16 15.38 -12.32
C SER A 116 -9.14 14.26 -12.53
N SER A 117 -7.94 14.39 -11.94
CA SER A 117 -6.91 13.37 -12.00
C SER A 117 -7.25 12.13 -11.16
N VAL A 118 -7.90 12.30 -10.02
CA VAL A 118 -8.39 11.21 -9.18
C VAL A 118 -9.50 10.46 -9.90
N HIS A 119 -10.52 11.16 -10.41
CA HIS A 119 -11.64 10.53 -11.11
C HIS A 119 -11.18 9.64 -12.28
N LYS A 120 -10.26 10.15 -13.12
CA LYS A 120 -9.66 9.35 -14.21
C LYS A 120 -8.91 8.12 -13.70
N HIS A 121 -8.18 8.26 -12.61
CA HIS A 121 -7.43 7.15 -12.03
C HIS A 121 -8.36 6.04 -11.51
N LEU A 122 -9.41 6.41 -10.78
CA LEU A 122 -10.37 5.46 -10.24
C LEU A 122 -11.19 4.76 -11.32
N ALA A 123 -11.50 5.44 -12.43
CA ALA A 123 -12.14 4.83 -13.58
C ALA A 123 -11.26 3.73 -14.20
N VAL A 124 -9.99 4.03 -14.47
CA VAL A 124 -9.03 3.07 -15.03
C VAL A 124 -8.80 1.89 -14.09
N GLU A 125 -8.65 2.17 -12.79
CA GLU A 125 -8.45 1.13 -11.78
C GLU A 125 -9.66 0.18 -11.71
N ARG A 126 -10.90 0.69 -11.72
CA ARG A 126 -12.10 -0.15 -11.77
C ARG A 126 -12.17 -1.05 -13.00
N GLU A 127 -11.76 -0.52 -14.14
CA GLU A 127 -11.74 -1.27 -15.40
C GLU A 127 -10.67 -2.36 -15.38
N GLN A 128 -9.47 -2.06 -14.87
CA GLN A 128 -8.31 -2.95 -14.92
C GLN A 128 -8.32 -4.00 -13.81
N PHE A 129 -8.94 -3.72 -12.67
CA PHE A 129 -9.06 -4.68 -11.57
C PHE A 129 -10.47 -5.28 -11.51
N GLN A 130 -10.93 -5.94 -12.59
CA GLN A 130 -12.21 -6.67 -12.57
C GLN A 130 -12.25 -7.77 -11.50
N GLU A 131 -11.11 -8.25 -11.02
CA GLU A 131 -11.01 -9.12 -9.83
C GLU A 131 -11.58 -8.46 -8.55
N MET A 132 -11.58 -7.11 -8.46
CA MET A 132 -12.28 -6.39 -7.39
C MET A 132 -13.77 -6.69 -7.38
N MET A 133 -14.37 -7.00 -8.54
CA MET A 133 -15.77 -7.42 -8.62
C MET A 133 -16.00 -8.78 -7.94
N TRP A 134 -15.06 -9.72 -8.13
CA TRP A 134 -15.08 -11.02 -7.43
C TRP A 134 -14.83 -10.87 -5.92
N TRP A 135 -13.92 -10.00 -5.51
CA TRP A 135 -13.73 -9.64 -4.09
C TRP A 135 -15.00 -9.03 -3.48
N ARG A 136 -15.66 -8.09 -4.20
CA ARG A 136 -16.90 -7.41 -3.76
C ARG A 136 -18.06 -8.41 -3.59
N LEU A 137 -18.22 -9.36 -4.50
CA LEU A 137 -19.35 -10.31 -4.52
C LEU A 137 -19.11 -11.56 -3.66
N HIS A 138 -17.88 -12.10 -3.62
CA HIS A 138 -17.56 -13.41 -3.03
C HIS A 138 -16.38 -13.37 -2.04
N GLY A 139 -16.18 -12.25 -1.35
CA GLY A 139 -14.99 -11.97 -0.53
C GLY A 139 -14.53 -13.08 0.43
N GLY A 140 -15.42 -13.94 0.94
CA GLY A 140 -15.03 -15.11 1.75
C GLY A 140 -14.30 -16.19 0.94
N ILE A 141 -14.86 -16.57 -0.22
CA ILE A 141 -14.26 -17.55 -1.14
C ILE A 141 -13.00 -16.96 -1.78
N TYR A 142 -13.03 -15.68 -2.17
CA TYR A 142 -11.86 -15.00 -2.73
C TYR A 142 -10.69 -15.00 -1.74
N ARG A 143 -10.92 -14.65 -0.46
CA ARG A 143 -9.89 -14.71 0.59
C ARG A 143 -9.37 -16.12 0.84
N TRP A 144 -10.24 -17.13 0.74
CA TRP A 144 -9.83 -18.52 0.88
C TRP A 144 -8.92 -18.95 -0.29
N ILE A 145 -9.28 -18.67 -1.54
CA ILE A 145 -8.51 -19.06 -2.74
C ILE A 145 -7.21 -18.25 -2.86
N PHE A 146 -7.26 -16.96 -2.55
CA PHE A 146 -6.20 -16.00 -2.81
C PHE A 146 -5.61 -15.39 -1.54
N ASN A 147 -5.31 -16.19 -0.52
CA ASN A 147 -5.05 -15.68 0.84
C ASN A 147 -4.00 -14.54 0.91
N HIS A 148 -2.83 -14.68 0.29
CA HIS A 148 -1.78 -13.64 0.36
C HIS A 148 -2.14 -12.34 -0.36
N SER A 149 -2.54 -12.41 -1.64
CA SER A 149 -2.96 -11.22 -2.38
C SER A 149 -4.25 -10.64 -1.84
N SER A 150 -5.14 -11.46 -1.29
CA SER A 150 -6.40 -11.00 -0.71
C SER A 150 -6.19 -10.20 0.56
N ARG A 151 -5.15 -10.45 1.37
CA ARG A 151 -4.87 -9.65 2.57
C ARG A 151 -4.19 -8.34 2.22
N ALA A 152 -3.17 -8.35 1.34
CA ALA A 152 -2.60 -7.12 0.78
C ALA A 152 -3.68 -6.26 0.08
N MET A 153 -4.56 -6.89 -0.70
CA MET A 153 -5.71 -6.25 -1.33
C MET A 153 -6.75 -5.81 -0.31
N SER A 154 -6.97 -6.54 0.79
CA SER A 154 -7.89 -6.11 1.86
C SER A 154 -7.33 -4.89 2.58
N LEU A 155 -6.04 -4.85 2.89
CA LEU A 155 -5.39 -3.64 3.41
C LEU A 155 -5.57 -2.47 2.44
N TYR A 156 -5.37 -2.70 1.14
CA TYR A 156 -5.57 -1.66 0.15
C TYR A 156 -7.03 -1.20 0.05
N MET A 157 -7.99 -2.13 -0.04
CA MET A 157 -9.42 -1.87 -0.28
C MET A 157 -10.19 -1.42 0.98
N ASP A 158 -9.89 -2.00 2.14
CA ASP A 158 -10.64 -1.78 3.37
C ASP A 158 -10.02 -0.65 4.22
N TRP A 159 -8.75 -0.33 4.00
CA TRP A 159 -8.00 0.62 4.82
C TRP A 159 -7.43 1.78 4.02
N ILE A 160 -6.54 1.51 3.06
CA ILE A 160 -5.80 2.56 2.36
C ILE A 160 -6.71 3.38 1.44
N ARG A 161 -7.55 2.69 0.66
CA ARG A 161 -8.46 3.30 -0.31
C ARG A 161 -9.56 4.13 0.38
N PRO A 162 -10.22 3.67 1.46
CA PRO A 162 -11.21 4.50 2.15
C PRO A 162 -10.65 5.76 2.79
N LEU A 163 -9.37 5.75 3.21
CA LEU A 163 -8.66 6.96 3.63
C LEU A 163 -8.61 7.99 2.48
N LEU A 164 -8.37 7.53 1.25
CA LEU A 164 -8.30 8.38 0.06
C LEU A 164 -9.69 8.83 -0.42
N ILE A 165 -10.61 7.89 -0.62
CA ILE A 165 -11.85 8.13 -1.38
C ILE A 165 -13.15 7.98 -0.58
N GLY A 166 -13.05 7.54 0.67
CA GLY A 166 -14.22 7.24 1.50
C GLY A 166 -14.74 5.81 1.33
N PRO A 167 -15.72 5.42 2.16
CA PRO A 167 -16.22 4.06 2.19
C PRO A 167 -16.91 3.70 0.88
N GLU A 168 -16.30 2.80 0.11
CA GLU A 168 -16.92 2.14 -1.04
C GLU A 168 -17.63 0.85 -0.60
N ALA A 169 -18.56 0.95 0.37
CA ALA A 169 -19.42 -0.19 0.67
C ALA A 169 -20.04 -0.74 -0.63
N ARG A 170 -20.41 -2.03 -0.65
CA ARG A 170 -21.08 -2.74 -1.78
C ARG A 170 -22.24 -1.97 -2.45
N ASN A 171 -22.74 -0.91 -1.82
CA ASN A 171 -23.92 -0.14 -2.19
C ASN A 171 -23.63 1.17 -2.96
N PHE A 172 -22.37 1.55 -3.20
CA PHE A 172 -22.06 2.80 -3.91
C PHE A 172 -21.56 2.53 -5.35
N TYR A 173 -22.29 3.05 -6.34
CA TYR A 173 -22.01 2.86 -7.78
C TYR A 173 -21.12 3.95 -8.41
N GLY A 174 -20.72 4.96 -7.64
CA GLY A 174 -19.88 6.07 -8.12
C GLY A 174 -19.27 6.89 -6.99
N GLU A 175 -18.31 7.75 -7.33
CA GLU A 175 -17.64 8.60 -6.36
C GLU A 175 -18.38 9.91 -6.11
N ASN A 176 -18.52 10.27 -4.83
CA ASN A 176 -18.95 11.61 -4.46
C ASN A 176 -17.75 12.57 -4.51
N MET A 177 -17.59 13.26 -5.64
CA MET A 177 -16.48 14.18 -5.89
C MET A 177 -16.46 15.39 -4.93
N ASP A 178 -17.59 15.76 -4.33
CA ASP A 178 -17.67 16.83 -3.33
C ASP A 178 -17.08 16.39 -1.99
N ILE A 179 -17.39 15.16 -1.57
CA ILE A 179 -16.79 14.56 -0.38
C ILE A 179 -15.28 14.35 -0.57
N LEU A 180 -14.83 13.97 -1.78
CA LEU A 180 -13.40 13.88 -2.09
C LEU A 180 -12.69 15.22 -1.94
N ARG A 181 -13.27 16.30 -2.50
CA ARG A 181 -12.74 17.65 -2.35
C ARG A 181 -12.72 18.09 -0.89
N LEU A 182 -13.78 17.83 -0.14
CA LEU A 182 -13.82 18.11 1.29
C LEU A 182 -12.67 17.41 2.03
N LYS A 183 -12.45 16.13 1.78
CA LYS A 183 -11.34 15.37 2.38
C LYS A 183 -9.98 15.93 2.00
N TYR A 184 -9.78 16.29 0.73
CA TYR A 184 -8.54 16.92 0.27
C TYR A 184 -8.24 18.21 1.03
N ARG A 185 -9.23 19.11 1.14
CA ARG A 185 -9.11 20.36 1.90
C ARG A 185 -8.83 20.09 3.37
N MET A 186 -9.60 19.18 3.99
CA MET A 186 -9.43 18.82 5.41
C MET A 186 -8.04 18.28 5.70
N HIS A 187 -7.53 17.36 4.87
CA HIS A 187 -6.19 16.79 5.03
C HIS A 187 -5.11 17.87 4.91
N ASN A 188 -5.15 18.67 3.84
CA ASN A 188 -4.14 19.71 3.63
C ASN A 188 -4.15 20.72 4.77
N GLN A 189 -5.34 21.16 5.20
CA GLN A 189 -5.48 22.09 6.30
C GLN A 189 -5.02 21.47 7.63
N TYR A 190 -5.31 20.19 7.86
CA TYR A 190 -4.86 19.46 9.04
C TYR A 190 -3.32 19.41 9.11
N VAL A 191 -2.65 19.07 8.02
CA VAL A 191 -1.18 19.07 7.95
C VAL A 191 -0.63 20.48 8.20
N MET A 192 -1.18 21.49 7.53
CA MET A 192 -0.73 22.88 7.68
C MET A 192 -0.93 23.41 9.10
N ASN A 193 -1.97 22.99 9.81
CA ASN A 193 -2.26 23.45 11.17
C ASN A 193 -1.44 22.73 12.24
N ASN A 194 -1.23 21.42 12.09
CA ASN A 194 -0.70 20.58 13.15
C ASN A 194 0.79 20.24 12.99
N CYS A 195 1.36 20.33 11.78
CA CYS A 195 2.79 20.11 11.61
C CYS A 195 3.59 21.32 12.12
N PRO A 196 4.67 21.11 12.92
CA PRO A 196 5.57 22.20 13.31
C PRO A 196 6.08 22.95 12.09
N LYS A 197 6.05 24.29 12.14
CA LYS A 197 6.34 25.15 10.98
C LYS A 197 7.78 25.04 10.49
N ASP A 198 8.71 24.78 11.39
CA ASP A 198 10.13 24.53 11.10
C ASP A 198 10.38 23.17 10.44
N LYS A 199 9.41 22.25 10.55
CA LYS A 199 9.43 20.90 9.97
C LYS A 199 8.57 20.76 8.72
N LEU A 200 7.81 21.78 8.34
CA LEU A 200 6.87 21.72 7.22
C LEU A 200 7.34 22.57 6.04
N LEU A 201 7.39 21.96 4.86
CA LEU A 201 7.41 22.67 3.58
C LEU A 201 6.07 22.45 2.87
N VAL A 202 5.34 23.54 2.62
CA VAL A 202 4.22 23.54 1.68
C VAL A 202 4.77 23.88 0.31
N TRP A 203 4.56 23.00 -0.67
CA TRP A 203 5.24 23.09 -1.97
C TRP A 203 4.30 22.72 -3.11
N ARG A 204 4.47 23.37 -4.25
CA ARG A 204 3.83 23.05 -5.52
C ARG A 204 4.89 22.73 -6.56
N ILE A 205 4.55 21.92 -7.56
CA ILE A 205 5.52 21.54 -8.61
C ILE A 205 6.04 22.76 -9.38
N GLU A 206 5.21 23.80 -9.47
CA GLU A 206 5.55 25.08 -10.09
C GLU A 206 6.59 25.89 -9.28
N ASP A 207 6.80 25.59 -8.01
CA ASP A 207 7.78 26.28 -7.15
C ASP A 207 9.23 25.89 -7.50
N GLY A 208 9.43 24.83 -8.29
CA GLY A 208 10.76 24.44 -8.75
C GLY A 208 11.65 23.79 -7.68
N TRP A 209 12.94 23.65 -8.02
CA TRP A 209 13.94 22.99 -7.17
C TRP A 209 14.31 23.79 -5.92
N GLU A 210 14.38 25.11 -6.01
CA GLU A 210 15.05 25.93 -5.01
C GLU A 210 14.43 25.79 -3.60
N PRO A 211 13.09 25.86 -3.41
CA PRO A 211 12.51 25.77 -2.08
C PRO A 211 12.71 24.40 -1.42
N ILE A 212 12.55 23.31 -2.19
CA ILE A 212 12.70 21.95 -1.68
C ILE A 212 14.17 21.61 -1.39
N CYS A 213 15.10 22.00 -2.27
CA CYS A 213 16.54 21.80 -2.05
C CYS A 213 17.02 22.56 -0.82
N LYS A 214 16.62 23.84 -0.68
CA LYS A 214 16.92 24.65 0.51
C LYS A 214 16.35 24.01 1.77
N PHE A 215 15.08 23.59 1.73
CA PHE A 215 14.42 22.97 2.85
C PHE A 215 15.10 21.66 3.27
N LEU A 216 15.56 20.85 2.32
CA LEU A 216 16.23 19.57 2.58
C LEU A 216 17.74 19.70 2.80
N GLY A 217 18.31 20.89 2.64
CA GLY A 217 19.76 21.12 2.74
C GLY A 217 20.56 20.41 1.65
N LYS A 218 20.00 20.32 0.44
CA LYS A 218 20.59 19.65 -0.73
C LYS A 218 20.97 20.68 -1.79
N PRO A 219 22.01 20.42 -2.61
CA PRO A 219 22.29 21.26 -3.78
C PRO A 219 21.14 21.18 -4.78
N VAL A 220 20.95 22.24 -5.56
CA VAL A 220 19.99 22.24 -6.68
C VAL A 220 20.59 21.41 -7.82
N PRO A 221 19.92 20.33 -8.29
CA PRO A 221 20.38 19.55 -9.42
C PRO A 221 20.31 20.34 -10.74
N GLU A 222 21.04 19.89 -11.75
CA GLU A 222 20.88 20.40 -13.11
C GLU A 222 19.60 19.86 -13.76
N GLY A 223 18.96 20.69 -14.58
CA GLY A 223 17.78 20.33 -15.37
C GLY A 223 16.43 20.57 -14.68
N PRO A 224 15.32 20.37 -15.40
CA PRO A 224 13.97 20.56 -14.87
C PRO A 224 13.61 19.49 -13.83
N LEU A 225 12.58 19.76 -13.02
CA LEU A 225 12.04 18.75 -12.12
C LEU A 225 11.56 17.52 -12.92
N PRO A 226 11.79 16.30 -12.39
CA PRO A 226 11.20 15.08 -12.93
C PRO A 226 9.68 15.20 -13.07
N HIS A 227 9.18 14.89 -14.27
CA HIS A 227 7.74 14.91 -14.55
C HIS A 227 7.27 13.49 -14.94
N LYS A 228 7.00 12.65 -13.94
CA LYS A 228 6.50 11.27 -14.14
C LYS A 228 4.97 11.19 -14.05
N ASN A 229 4.39 10.14 -14.66
CA ASN A 229 2.95 9.80 -14.65
C ASN A 229 2.03 10.58 -15.62
N ARG A 230 2.31 10.58 -16.94
CA ARG A 230 1.44 11.24 -17.93
C ARG A 230 0.19 10.45 -18.36
N MET A 231 0.19 9.12 -18.36
CA MET A 231 -0.90 8.34 -18.97
C MET A 231 -0.91 6.90 -18.43
N GLY A 232 -1.82 6.53 -17.53
CA GLY A 232 -2.28 5.14 -17.27
C GLY A 232 -1.27 4.04 -16.88
N GLY A 233 0.04 4.27 -17.03
CA GLY A 233 1.08 3.25 -16.96
C GLY A 233 1.41 2.81 -15.53
N VAL A 234 0.88 3.48 -14.50
CA VAL A 234 1.11 3.10 -13.10
C VAL A 234 0.71 1.65 -12.85
N ILE A 235 -0.38 1.19 -13.45
CA ILE A 235 -0.87 -0.19 -13.24
C ILE A 235 -0.03 -1.20 -14.02
N GLN A 236 0.46 -0.83 -15.21
CA GLN A 236 1.35 -1.68 -15.99
C GLN A 236 2.74 -1.77 -15.34
N GLU A 237 3.34 -0.63 -14.95
CA GLU A 237 4.58 -0.56 -14.18
C GLU A 237 4.47 -1.37 -12.88
N LEU A 238 3.30 -1.30 -12.22
CA LEU A 238 3.03 -2.07 -11.02
C LEU A 238 2.95 -3.58 -11.29
N ALA A 239 2.27 -3.98 -12.37
CA ALA A 239 2.19 -5.38 -12.78
C ALA A 239 3.57 -5.95 -13.12
N GLU A 240 4.49 -5.12 -13.61
CA GLU A 240 5.87 -5.51 -13.94
C GLU A 240 6.82 -5.44 -12.73
N SER A 241 6.39 -4.89 -11.59
CA SER A 241 7.23 -4.74 -10.40
C SER A 241 7.63 -6.09 -9.77
N VAL A 242 8.85 -6.15 -9.23
CA VAL A 242 9.41 -7.37 -8.61
C VAL A 242 8.56 -7.83 -7.43
N ASP A 243 8.06 -6.90 -6.61
CA ASP A 243 7.24 -7.22 -5.44
C ASP A 243 5.87 -7.78 -5.82
N TYR A 244 5.22 -7.17 -6.83
CA TYR A 244 3.96 -7.67 -7.35
C TYR A 244 4.16 -9.08 -7.93
N GLN A 245 5.20 -9.29 -8.73
CA GLN A 245 5.53 -10.60 -9.30
C GLN A 245 5.86 -11.64 -8.21
N ALA A 246 6.55 -11.24 -7.14
CA ALA A 246 6.82 -12.12 -6.00
C ALA A 246 5.52 -12.51 -5.26
N MET A 247 4.60 -11.57 -5.07
CA MET A 247 3.27 -11.84 -4.52
C MET A 247 2.48 -12.81 -5.41
N VAL A 248 2.43 -12.55 -6.72
CA VAL A 248 1.74 -13.41 -7.70
C VAL A 248 2.33 -14.82 -7.68
N ARG A 249 3.66 -14.98 -7.63
CA ARG A 249 4.31 -16.30 -7.52
C ARG A 249 3.90 -17.04 -6.25
N LYS A 250 3.93 -16.37 -5.08
CA LYS A 250 3.48 -16.97 -3.82
C LYS A 250 2.02 -17.42 -3.89
N GLN A 251 1.16 -16.61 -4.49
CA GLN A 251 -0.25 -16.91 -4.71
C GLN A 251 -0.44 -18.10 -5.65
N THR A 252 0.21 -18.11 -6.81
CA THR A 252 0.14 -19.23 -7.77
C THR A 252 0.60 -20.54 -7.14
N THR A 253 1.73 -20.53 -6.42
CA THR A 253 2.21 -21.71 -5.69
C THR A 253 1.17 -22.20 -4.67
N SER A 254 0.57 -21.28 -3.91
CA SER A 254 -0.47 -21.62 -2.93
C SER A 254 -1.71 -22.24 -3.58
N ILE A 255 -2.17 -21.68 -4.71
CA ILE A 255 -3.32 -22.20 -5.47
C ILE A 255 -3.00 -23.60 -5.99
N VAL A 256 -1.85 -23.78 -6.66
CA VAL A 256 -1.45 -25.07 -7.22
C VAL A 256 -1.41 -26.13 -6.12
N LEU A 257 -0.75 -25.85 -4.99
CA LEU A 257 -0.69 -26.79 -3.86
C LEU A 257 -2.09 -27.17 -3.34
N ARG A 258 -2.99 -26.20 -3.17
CA ARG A 258 -4.36 -26.44 -2.72
C ARG A 258 -5.14 -27.29 -3.72
N MET A 259 -5.05 -26.96 -5.01
CA MET A 259 -5.74 -27.70 -6.06
C MET A 259 -5.18 -29.12 -6.19
N SER A 260 -3.87 -29.32 -6.04
CA SER A 260 -3.25 -30.65 -6.01
C SER A 260 -3.70 -31.48 -4.81
N ILE A 261 -3.83 -30.87 -3.63
CA ILE A 261 -4.37 -31.53 -2.43
C ILE A 261 -5.82 -31.93 -2.66
N ILE A 262 -6.67 -31.02 -3.15
CA ILE A 262 -8.08 -31.27 -3.44
C ILE A 262 -8.21 -32.41 -4.47
N ALA A 263 -7.41 -32.37 -5.54
CA ALA A 263 -7.40 -33.42 -6.56
C ALA A 263 -6.92 -34.76 -5.99
N GLY A 264 -5.89 -34.78 -5.15
CA GLY A 264 -5.38 -35.98 -4.48
C GLY A 264 -6.41 -36.59 -3.52
N LEU A 265 -7.10 -35.77 -2.73
CA LEU A 265 -8.18 -36.21 -1.85
C LEU A 265 -9.37 -36.75 -2.65
N ALA A 266 -9.76 -36.07 -3.73
CA ALA A 266 -10.83 -36.54 -4.61
C ALA A 266 -10.47 -37.87 -5.30
N TYR A 267 -9.23 -38.01 -5.78
CA TYR A 267 -8.73 -39.25 -6.36
C TYR A 267 -8.71 -40.39 -5.32
N GLY A 268 -8.15 -40.15 -4.13
CA GLY A 268 -8.12 -41.11 -3.04
C GLY A 268 -9.52 -41.53 -2.59
N TRP A 269 -10.48 -40.59 -2.59
CA TRP A 269 -11.88 -40.87 -2.33
C TRP A 269 -12.51 -41.78 -3.40
N CYS A 270 -12.32 -41.46 -4.69
CA CYS A 270 -12.79 -42.30 -5.80
C CYS A 270 -12.16 -43.70 -5.81
N LYS A 271 -10.96 -43.85 -5.24
CA LYS A 271 -10.26 -45.14 -5.09
C LYS A 271 -10.54 -45.86 -3.77
N GLY A 272 -11.40 -45.30 -2.91
CA GLY A 272 -11.74 -45.90 -1.60
C GLY A 272 -10.61 -45.85 -0.57
N LEU A 273 -9.53 -45.10 -0.81
CA LEU A 273 -8.36 -45.02 0.07
C LEU A 273 -8.58 -44.10 1.27
N VAL A 274 -9.51 -43.15 1.17
CA VAL A 274 -9.78 -42.14 2.22
C VAL A 274 -10.99 -42.52 3.07
N GLN A 275 -11.91 -43.33 2.52
CA GLN A 275 -13.15 -43.78 3.19
C GLN A 275 -12.92 -44.50 4.54
N PRO A 276 -11.90 -45.38 4.71
CA PRO A 276 -11.69 -46.08 5.98
C PRO A 276 -11.30 -45.16 7.14
N HIS A 277 -10.78 -43.97 6.86
CA HIS A 277 -10.30 -43.02 7.86
C HIS A 277 -11.31 -41.93 8.20
N LEU A 278 -12.37 -41.80 7.39
CA LEU A 278 -13.44 -40.84 7.57
C LEU A 278 -14.65 -41.60 8.13
N GLN A 279 -14.98 -41.39 9.41
CA GLN A 279 -16.20 -41.92 10.04
C GLN A 279 -17.45 -41.21 9.48
N VAL A 280 -17.72 -41.38 8.18
CA VAL A 280 -18.81 -40.73 7.46
C VAL A 280 -19.77 -41.83 7.05
N GLU A 281 -21.01 -41.77 7.55
CA GLU A 281 -22.03 -42.77 7.24
C GLU A 281 -22.21 -42.94 5.73
N GLU A 282 -22.30 -44.20 5.27
CA GLU A 282 -22.46 -44.55 3.86
C GLU A 282 -23.71 -43.93 3.22
N SER A 283 -24.75 -43.67 4.01
CA SER A 283 -26.01 -43.04 3.61
C SER A 283 -25.87 -41.55 3.23
N MET A 284 -24.75 -40.91 3.55
CA MET A 284 -24.61 -39.46 3.38
C MET A 284 -24.48 -39.06 1.89
N PRO A 285 -25.17 -37.99 1.44
CA PRO A 285 -25.04 -37.49 0.08
C PRO A 285 -23.61 -37.04 -0.26
N LEU A 286 -23.18 -37.26 -1.52
CA LEU A 286 -21.79 -37.06 -1.96
C LEU A 286 -21.25 -35.63 -1.70
N ASN A 287 -22.08 -34.61 -1.88
CA ASN A 287 -21.73 -33.22 -1.58
C ASN A 287 -21.41 -32.99 -0.09
N TRP A 288 -22.18 -33.60 0.82
CA TRP A 288 -21.92 -33.53 2.26
C TRP A 288 -20.68 -34.32 2.67
N LYS A 289 -20.40 -35.45 2.01
CA LYS A 289 -19.16 -36.21 2.23
C LYS A 289 -17.91 -35.42 1.81
N ILE A 290 -17.96 -34.72 0.67
CA ILE A 290 -16.87 -33.84 0.20
C ILE A 290 -16.67 -32.67 1.17
N ILE A 291 -17.76 -32.06 1.67
CA ILE A 291 -17.68 -30.98 2.66
C ILE A 291 -17.06 -31.48 3.97
N ALA A 292 -17.51 -32.63 4.49
CA ALA A 292 -17.00 -33.21 5.74
C ALA A 292 -15.51 -33.58 5.64
N ALA A 293 -15.09 -34.20 4.54
CA ALA A 293 -13.68 -34.48 4.26
C ALA A 293 -12.83 -33.20 4.19
N THR A 294 -13.35 -32.16 3.51
CA THR A 294 -12.69 -30.86 3.40
C THR A 294 -12.55 -30.17 4.77
N VAL A 295 -13.60 -30.19 5.58
CA VAL A 295 -13.60 -29.61 6.94
C VAL A 295 -12.64 -30.36 7.85
N LEU A 296 -12.64 -31.70 7.84
CA LEU A 296 -11.74 -32.51 8.66
C LEU A 296 -10.27 -32.25 8.29
N PHE A 297 -9.98 -32.14 6.98
CA PHE A 297 -8.66 -31.78 6.48
C PHE A 297 -8.21 -30.39 6.97
N LEU A 298 -9.08 -29.37 6.84
CA LEU A 298 -8.78 -28.00 7.28
C LEU A 298 -8.59 -27.90 8.81
N VAL A 299 -9.37 -28.65 9.60
CA VAL A 299 -9.24 -28.69 11.07
C VAL A 299 -7.94 -29.35 11.51
N THR A 300 -7.52 -30.42 10.82
CA THR A 300 -6.27 -31.14 11.12
C THR A 300 -5.05 -30.29 10.79
N MET A 301 -5.08 -29.58 9.65
CA MET A 301 -4.02 -28.64 9.25
C MET A 301 -3.90 -27.41 10.15
N ARG A 302 -4.94 -27.05 10.90
CA ARG A 302 -4.91 -25.89 11.83
C ARG A 302 -4.24 -26.23 13.17
N LYS A 303 -4.05 -27.51 13.49
CA LYS A 303 -3.41 -27.99 14.72
C LYS A 303 -1.92 -28.33 14.52
N LEU A 304 -1.43 -28.30 13.28
CA LEU A 304 -0.02 -28.42 12.89
C LEU A 304 0.56 -27.03 12.65
#